data_AF-A0AAW7JK20-F1
#
_entry.id   AF-A0AAW7JK20-F1
#
_cell.length_a   1.000
_cell.length_b   1.000
_cell.length_c   1.000
_cell.angle_alpha   90.00
_cell.angle_beta   90.00
_cell.angle_gamma   90.00
#
_symmetry.space_group_name_H-M   'P 1'
#
loop_
_entity.id
_entity.type
_entity.pdbx_description
1 polymer ?
#
loop_
_entity_poly.entity_id
_entity_poly.type
_entity_poly.pdbx_seq_one_letter_code
_entity_poly.pdbx_strand_id
1 'polypeptide(L)'
;MSDYEVEWVTNRHEGEIMYLKSQDGVVDTVTILEIYVDNLLDPINWGYFNTSSRVYIASAGVRYATNEGGGILQINKISNCRPICFSTIWLSNIPLNTTSLRIGGITMNDIMFFDISKSEAVNRKDSNVIISYSWSKKYGLVQYTLKDGTVFSRALEK
;
A
#
# COMPACT_ATOMS: atom_id res chain seq x y z
N MET A 1 -7.60 1.08 -15.32
CA MET A 1 -6.18 0.83 -14.99
C MET A 1 -5.67 -0.28 -15.89
N SER A 2 -4.39 -0.28 -16.24
CA SER A 2 -3.76 -1.41 -16.94
C SER A 2 -3.47 -2.56 -15.99
N ASP A 3 -3.24 -3.76 -16.52
CA ASP A 3 -2.86 -4.94 -15.72
C ASP A 3 -1.64 -4.66 -14.84
N TYR A 4 -0.61 -4.02 -15.42
CA TYR A 4 0.58 -3.58 -14.70
C TYR A 4 0.30 -2.63 -13.52
N GLU A 5 -0.73 -1.79 -13.63
CA GLU A 5 -1.12 -0.86 -12.57
C GLU A 5 -1.85 -1.59 -11.44
N VAL A 6 -2.73 -2.54 -11.76
CA VAL A 6 -3.49 -3.28 -10.73
C VAL A 6 -2.66 -4.36 -10.03
N GLU A 7 -1.57 -4.84 -10.64
CA GLU A 7 -0.62 -5.81 -10.04
C GLU A 7 -0.07 -5.38 -8.67
N TRP A 8 -0.01 -4.07 -8.38
CA TRP A 8 0.37 -3.56 -7.05
C TRP A 8 -0.54 -4.08 -5.92
N VAL A 9 -1.75 -4.49 -6.29
CA VAL A 9 -2.85 -4.89 -5.42
C VAL A 9 -3.21 -6.35 -5.66
N THR A 10 -3.35 -6.74 -6.93
CA THR A 10 -3.90 -8.05 -7.35
C THR A 10 -2.89 -9.20 -7.36
N ASN A 11 -1.60 -8.92 -7.14
CA ASN A 11 -0.62 -10.00 -6.89
C ASN A 11 -0.80 -10.65 -5.51
N ARG A 12 -1.75 -10.17 -4.71
CA ARG A 12 -2.15 -10.72 -3.42
C ARG A 12 -3.49 -11.44 -3.53
N HIS A 13 -3.85 -12.20 -2.51
CA HIS A 13 -5.21 -12.73 -2.37
C HIS A 13 -5.71 -12.61 -0.93
N GLU A 14 -7.04 -12.59 -0.75
CA GLU A 14 -7.63 -12.63 0.59
C GLU A 14 -7.20 -13.88 1.35
N GLY A 15 -6.92 -13.72 2.64
CA GLY A 15 -6.37 -14.77 3.49
C GLY A 15 -4.88 -15.04 3.28
N GLU A 16 -4.18 -14.33 2.37
CA GLU A 16 -2.73 -14.43 2.26
C GLU A 16 -2.07 -14.00 3.59
N ILE A 17 -1.20 -14.87 4.11
CA ILE A 17 -0.45 -14.62 5.34
C ILE A 17 1.00 -14.28 4.99
N MET A 18 1.49 -13.28 5.70
CA MET A 18 2.71 -12.59 5.40
C MET A 18 3.57 -12.50 6.66
N TYR A 19 4.72 -13.18 6.69
CA TYR A 19 5.58 -13.24 7.88
C TYR A 19 6.68 -12.17 7.86
N LEU A 20 6.74 -11.37 8.93
CA LEU A 20 7.82 -10.41 9.16
C LEU A 20 8.49 -10.69 10.50
N LYS A 21 9.77 -10.38 10.59
CA LYS A 21 10.59 -10.61 11.78
C LYS A 21 11.33 -9.34 12.16
N SER A 22 11.33 -9.01 13.45
CA SER A 22 12.13 -7.91 13.99
C SER A 22 13.60 -8.29 14.15
N GLN A 23 14.46 -7.30 14.44
CA GLN A 23 15.86 -7.58 14.75
C GLN A 23 16.02 -8.50 15.97
N ASP A 24 15.13 -8.39 16.95
CA ASP A 24 15.15 -9.19 18.19
C ASP A 24 14.46 -10.56 18.04
N GLY A 25 13.98 -10.87 16.84
CA GLY A 25 13.42 -12.15 16.49
C GLY A 25 11.93 -12.33 16.79
N VAL A 26 11.23 -11.27 17.18
CA VAL A 26 9.77 -11.24 17.27
C VAL A 26 9.18 -11.41 15.88
N VAL A 27 8.17 -12.26 15.74
CA VAL A 27 7.47 -12.50 14.47
C VAL A 27 6.14 -11.75 14.49
N ASP A 28 5.87 -10.96 13.45
CA ASP A 28 4.54 -10.43 13.15
C ASP A 28 3.98 -11.12 11.89
N THR A 29 2.66 -11.29 11.89
CA THR A 29 1.90 -11.83 10.78
C THR A 29 1.00 -10.75 10.22
N VAL A 30 1.19 -10.47 8.93
CA VAL A 30 0.28 -9.63 8.18
C VAL A 30 -0.72 -10.54 7.47
N THR A 31 -2.00 -10.24 7.59
CA THR A 31 -3.05 -10.98 6.87
C THR A 31 -3.74 -10.05 5.89
N ILE A 32 -3.85 -10.45 4.63
CA ILE A 32 -4.67 -9.74 3.65
C ILE A 32 -6.14 -10.04 3.93
N LEU A 33 -6.90 -8.99 4.24
CA LEU A 33 -8.30 -9.08 4.61
C LEU A 33 -9.23 -8.92 3.41
N GLU A 34 -8.87 -8.03 2.49
CA GLU A 34 -9.73 -7.66 1.37
C GLU A 34 -8.88 -7.13 0.22
N ILE A 35 -9.24 -7.50 -1.00
CA ILE A 35 -8.71 -6.91 -2.22
C ILE A 35 -9.89 -6.43 -3.07
N TYR A 36 -9.88 -5.16 -3.41
CA TYR A 36 -10.95 -4.55 -4.19
C TYR A 36 -10.40 -3.78 -5.39
N VAL A 37 -11.18 -3.75 -6.46
CA VAL A 37 -10.93 -2.97 -7.68
C VAL A 37 -12.23 -2.29 -8.05
N ASP A 38 -12.23 -0.97 -7.99
CA ASP A 38 -13.38 -0.12 -8.29
C ASP A 38 -13.13 0.69 -9.55
N ASN A 39 -14.18 0.83 -10.35
CA ASN A 39 -14.22 1.81 -11.43
C ASN A 39 -15.42 2.71 -11.21
N LEU A 40 -15.16 3.99 -11.00
CA LEU A 40 -16.15 5.03 -10.78
C LEU A 40 -16.17 5.97 -11.99
N LEU A 41 -17.38 6.25 -12.47
CA LEU A 41 -17.62 7.40 -13.33
C LEU A 41 -17.61 8.65 -12.46
N ASP A 42 -16.88 9.69 -12.87
CA ASP A 42 -16.90 10.97 -12.16
C ASP A 42 -18.35 11.44 -11.96
N PRO A 43 -18.82 11.62 -10.71
CA PRO A 43 -20.21 11.91 -10.40
C PRO A 43 -20.67 13.27 -10.98
N ILE A 44 -19.76 14.20 -11.27
CA ILE A 44 -20.10 15.48 -11.92
C ILE A 44 -20.59 15.25 -13.36
N ASN A 45 -20.17 14.15 -14.01
CA ASN A 45 -20.55 13.82 -15.38
C ASN A 45 -21.82 12.96 -15.50
N TRP A 46 -22.52 12.68 -14.39
CA TRP A 46 -23.78 11.92 -14.41
C TRP A 46 -24.96 12.75 -14.97
N GLY A 47 -24.79 14.07 -15.05
CA GLY A 47 -25.85 15.03 -15.30
C GLY A 47 -26.54 14.89 -16.66
N TYR A 48 -25.87 15.13 -17.80
CA TYR A 48 -26.67 15.59 -18.95
C TYR A 48 -26.16 15.44 -20.40
N PHE A 49 -24.90 15.06 -20.72
CA PHE A 49 -24.46 15.07 -22.13
C PHE A 49 -23.43 14.00 -22.53
N ASN A 50 -23.69 13.40 -23.69
CA ASN A 50 -22.80 12.75 -24.67
C ASN A 50 -21.34 12.49 -24.23
N THR A 51 -21.04 11.24 -23.89
CA THR A 51 -19.88 10.83 -23.11
C THR A 51 -18.65 10.43 -23.93
N SER A 52 -18.10 11.29 -24.79
CA SER A 52 -16.91 10.96 -25.60
C SER A 52 -15.55 11.33 -24.97
N SER A 53 -15.53 11.95 -23.78
CA SER A 53 -14.29 12.40 -23.09
C SER A 53 -14.15 11.89 -21.65
N ARG A 54 -14.69 10.69 -21.36
CA ARG A 54 -14.89 10.15 -20.00
C ARG A 54 -13.61 10.14 -19.16
N VAL A 55 -13.54 11.05 -18.19
CA VAL A 55 -12.60 10.99 -17.06
C VAL A 55 -13.12 9.91 -16.11
N TYR A 56 -12.49 8.73 -16.15
CA TYR A 56 -12.76 7.64 -15.22
C TYR A 56 -11.84 7.77 -14.00
N ILE A 57 -12.43 7.60 -12.82
CA ILE A 57 -11.68 7.39 -11.59
C ILE A 57 -11.64 5.88 -11.38
N ALA A 58 -10.47 5.29 -11.49
CA ALA A 58 -10.27 3.88 -11.19
C ALA A 58 -9.46 3.78 -9.90
N SER A 59 -9.86 2.92 -8.97
CA SER A 59 -9.12 2.65 -7.75
C SER A 59 -9.01 1.16 -7.48
N ALA A 60 -7.99 0.75 -6.76
CA ALA A 60 -7.90 -0.59 -6.21
C ALA A 60 -7.21 -0.51 -4.86
N GLY A 61 -7.42 -1.48 -3.98
CA GLY A 61 -6.78 -1.46 -2.69
C GLY A 61 -6.66 -2.82 -2.01
N VAL A 62 -5.71 -2.88 -1.09
CA VAL A 62 -5.49 -4.00 -0.19
C VAL A 62 -5.74 -3.52 1.23
N ARG A 63 -6.72 -4.13 1.91
CA ARG A 63 -6.84 -4.00 3.37
C ARG A 63 -6.07 -5.14 4.02
N TYR A 64 -5.24 -4.82 5.00
CA TYR A 64 -4.44 -5.80 5.72
C TYR A 64 -4.48 -5.56 7.23
N ALA A 65 -4.26 -6.60 8.02
CA ALA A 65 -4.07 -6.52 9.47
C ALA A 65 -2.68 -6.99 9.86
N THR A 66 -2.09 -6.39 10.89
CA THR A 66 -0.90 -6.89 11.60
C THR A 66 -1.20 -6.92 13.10
N ASN A 67 -0.32 -7.51 13.92
CA ASN A 67 -0.48 -7.51 15.38
C ASN A 67 -0.53 -6.10 15.98
N GLU A 68 0.12 -5.13 15.33
CA GLU A 68 0.23 -3.73 15.78
C GLU A 68 -0.88 -2.83 15.20
N GLY A 69 -1.77 -3.39 14.37
CA GLY A 69 -2.89 -2.69 13.75
C GLY A 69 -2.91 -2.80 12.22
N GLY A 70 -4.10 -2.63 11.63
CA GLY A 70 -4.31 -2.77 10.20
C GLY A 70 -4.02 -1.52 9.38
N GLY A 71 -3.96 -1.70 8.07
CA GLY A 71 -3.74 -0.65 7.09
C GLY A 71 -4.54 -0.87 5.81
N ILE A 72 -4.56 0.17 4.98
CA ILE A 72 -5.06 0.11 3.61
C ILE A 72 -3.99 0.71 2.71
N LEU A 73 -3.56 -0.06 1.71
CA LEU A 73 -2.87 0.46 0.54
C LEU A 73 -3.91 0.66 -0.55
N GLN A 74 -4.06 1.88 -1.04
CA GLN A 74 -4.94 2.19 -2.16
C GLN A 74 -4.11 2.72 -3.33
N ILE A 75 -4.43 2.28 -4.54
CA ILE A 75 -4.00 2.89 -5.79
C ILE A 75 -5.19 3.63 -6.39
N ASN A 76 -4.93 4.83 -6.91
CA ASN A 76 -5.92 5.71 -7.49
C ASN A 76 -5.40 6.22 -8.83
N LYS A 77 -6.22 6.09 -9.87
CA LYS A 77 -6.01 6.71 -11.18
C LYS A 77 -7.15 7.71 -11.39
N ILE A 78 -6.91 8.95 -10.96
CA ILE A 78 -7.90 10.03 -10.95
C ILE A 78 -8.41 10.34 -12.36
N SER A 79 -7.56 10.14 -13.38
CA SER A 79 -8.00 10.15 -14.78
C SER A 79 -7.12 9.24 -15.63
N ASN A 80 -7.68 8.75 -16.74
CA ASN A 80 -6.96 7.85 -17.64
C ASN A 80 -5.63 8.42 -18.18
N CYS A 81 -5.53 9.74 -18.30
CA CYS A 81 -4.34 10.43 -18.81
C CYS A 81 -3.35 10.83 -17.70
N ARG A 82 -3.63 10.52 -16.43
CA ARG A 82 -2.74 10.83 -15.30
C ARG A 82 -2.04 9.57 -14.80
N PRO A 83 -0.82 9.70 -14.24
CA PRO A 83 -0.16 8.61 -13.54
C PRO A 83 -1.01 8.07 -12.39
N ILE A 84 -0.78 6.83 -11.99
CA ILE A 84 -1.34 6.31 -10.75
C ILE A 84 -0.71 7.01 -9.55
N CYS A 85 -1.52 7.20 -8.52
CA CYS A 85 -1.10 7.65 -7.22
C CYS A 85 -1.47 6.61 -6.17
N PHE A 86 -0.69 6.53 -5.12
CA PHE A 86 -0.93 5.69 -3.96
C PHE A 86 -1.56 6.53 -2.85
N SER A 87 -2.36 5.90 -2.03
CA SER A 87 -2.94 6.48 -0.83
C SER A 87 -2.95 5.44 0.27
N THR A 88 -2.89 5.93 1.49
CA THR A 88 -2.86 5.17 2.72
C THR A 88 -3.92 5.77 3.64
N ILE A 89 -4.13 5.20 4.83
CA ILE A 89 -5.03 5.80 5.83
C ILE A 89 -4.62 7.26 6.17
N TRP A 90 -3.34 7.63 5.99
CA TRP A 90 -2.79 8.91 6.46
C TRP A 90 -2.14 9.78 5.38
N LEU A 91 -1.93 9.25 4.18
CA LEU A 91 -1.36 9.98 3.05
C LEU A 91 -2.23 9.81 1.83
N SER A 92 -2.44 10.88 1.08
CA SER A 92 -3.20 10.86 -0.17
C SER A 92 -2.30 11.24 -1.35
N ASN A 93 -2.54 10.61 -2.49
CA ASN A 93 -2.01 11.01 -3.79
C ASN A 93 -0.47 11.04 -3.92
N ILE A 94 0.21 10.03 -3.40
CA ILE A 94 1.65 9.85 -3.59
C ILE A 94 1.90 9.31 -5.00
N PRO A 95 2.61 10.02 -5.89
CA PRO A 95 2.85 9.52 -7.25
C PRO A 95 3.69 8.23 -7.20
N LEU A 96 3.49 7.34 -8.18
CA LEU A 96 4.34 6.16 -8.36
C LEU A 96 5.81 6.59 -8.48
N ASN A 97 6.62 6.22 -7.49
CA ASN A 97 8.05 6.42 -7.50
C ASN A 97 8.74 5.24 -6.81
N THR A 98 9.13 4.25 -7.59
CA THR A 98 9.70 3.01 -7.07
C THR A 98 11.15 3.18 -6.70
N THR A 99 11.55 2.57 -5.60
CA THR A 99 12.93 2.43 -5.16
C THR A 99 13.30 0.96 -5.03
N SER A 100 14.54 0.70 -4.63
CA SER A 100 15.02 -0.65 -4.31
C SER A 100 15.23 -0.83 -2.82
N LEU A 101 14.92 -2.02 -2.29
CA LEU A 101 15.17 -2.41 -0.91
C LEU A 101 15.83 -3.78 -0.88
N ARG A 102 16.83 -3.94 -0.02
CA ARG A 102 17.52 -5.22 0.18
C ARG A 102 17.20 -5.80 1.56
N ILE A 103 16.60 -6.99 1.60
CA ILE A 103 16.27 -7.73 2.83
C ILE A 103 16.79 -9.15 2.69
N GLY A 104 17.50 -9.67 3.69
CA GLY A 104 17.97 -11.07 3.69
C GLY A 104 18.92 -11.42 2.53
N GLY A 105 19.55 -10.42 1.91
CA GLY A 105 20.38 -10.59 0.72
C GLY A 105 19.64 -10.53 -0.62
N ILE A 106 18.30 -10.53 -0.61
CA ILE A 106 17.44 -10.37 -1.79
C ILE A 106 17.20 -8.88 -2.04
N THR A 107 17.43 -8.43 -3.27
CA THR A 107 17.12 -7.06 -3.70
C THR A 107 15.79 -7.04 -4.43
N MET A 108 14.87 -6.19 -3.96
CA MET A 108 13.58 -5.89 -4.59
C MET A 108 13.68 -4.51 -5.23
N ASN A 109 13.38 -4.38 -6.52
CA ASN A 109 13.52 -3.12 -7.27
C ASN A 109 12.17 -2.40 -7.51
N ASP A 110 11.10 -2.93 -6.92
CA ASP A 110 9.71 -2.55 -7.16
C ASP A 110 9.04 -2.06 -5.87
N ILE A 111 9.75 -1.23 -5.10
CA ILE A 111 9.31 -0.80 -3.76
C ILE A 111 8.68 0.58 -3.80
N MET A 112 7.47 0.70 -3.29
CA MET A 112 6.90 1.97 -2.83
C MET A 112 7.17 2.13 -1.34
N PHE A 113 7.74 3.28 -0.96
CA PHE A 113 8.01 3.63 0.43
C PHE A 113 7.03 4.70 0.91
N PHE A 114 6.49 4.50 2.10
CA PHE A 114 5.53 5.38 2.75
C PHE A 114 6.07 5.82 4.11
N ASP A 115 6.34 7.12 4.27
CA ASP A 115 6.71 7.73 5.54
C ASP A 115 5.55 8.54 6.09
N ILE A 116 4.93 8.04 7.16
CA ILE A 116 3.80 8.66 7.85
C ILE A 116 4.20 9.23 9.22
N SER A 117 5.50 9.26 9.53
CA SER A 117 6.03 9.71 10.83
C SER A 117 5.62 11.13 11.20
N LYS A 118 5.44 12.00 10.20
CA LYS A 118 5.02 13.39 10.37
C LYS A 118 3.51 13.59 10.33
N SER A 119 2.72 12.55 10.10
CA SER A 119 1.26 12.68 10.06
C SER A 119 0.71 13.01 11.43
N GLU A 120 -0.26 13.92 11.51
CA GLU A 120 -0.86 14.33 12.79
C GLU A 120 -1.49 13.14 13.54
N ALA A 121 -2.05 12.18 12.81
CA ALA A 121 -2.67 11.01 13.40
C ALA A 121 -1.67 10.08 14.11
N VAL A 122 -0.45 9.94 13.57
CA VAL A 122 0.64 9.19 14.20
C VAL A 122 1.19 9.96 15.41
N ASN A 123 1.32 11.28 15.29
CA ASN A 123 1.84 12.11 16.38
C ASN A 123 0.93 12.14 17.61
N ARG A 124 -0.40 12.05 17.42
CA ARG A 124 -1.39 12.05 18.52
C ARG A 124 -1.52 10.73 19.27
N LYS A 125 -0.90 9.64 18.78
CA LYS A 125 -0.95 8.34 19.45
C LYS A 125 0.23 8.15 20.39
N ASP A 126 -0.07 7.83 21.65
CA ASP A 126 0.92 7.43 22.65
C ASP A 126 1.36 5.97 22.49
N SER A 127 0.59 5.17 21.75
CA SER A 127 0.94 3.77 21.43
C SER A 127 2.07 3.66 20.42
N ASN A 128 2.76 2.53 20.48
CA ASN A 128 3.75 2.15 19.49
C ASN A 128 3.06 1.79 18.17
N VAL A 129 3.04 2.72 17.22
CA VAL A 129 2.35 2.55 15.94
C VAL A 129 3.33 2.51 14.79
N ILE A 130 2.88 1.95 13.67
CA ILE A 130 3.61 2.00 12.40
C ILE A 130 3.79 3.46 11.98
N ILE A 131 5.03 3.86 11.73
CA ILE A 131 5.42 5.21 11.27
C ILE A 131 5.93 5.24 9.83
N SER A 132 6.34 4.10 9.29
CA SER A 132 6.70 3.95 7.89
C SER A 132 6.59 2.51 7.44
N TYR A 133 6.41 2.31 6.14
CA TYR A 133 6.39 0.97 5.56
C TYR A 133 6.75 0.94 4.08
N SER A 134 7.17 -0.23 3.63
CA SER A 134 7.59 -0.51 2.26
C SER A 134 6.70 -1.60 1.66
N TRP A 135 6.15 -1.32 0.49
CA TRP A 135 5.32 -2.26 -0.27
C TRP A 135 5.98 -2.61 -1.60
N SER A 136 6.16 -3.91 -1.85
CA SER A 136 6.61 -4.46 -3.13
C SER A 136 5.41 -4.84 -3.98
N LYS A 137 5.46 -4.54 -5.28
CA LYS A 137 4.47 -5.05 -6.24
C LYS A 137 4.42 -6.58 -6.23
N LYS A 138 5.57 -7.24 -6.11
CA LYS A 138 5.67 -8.72 -6.11
C LYS A 138 5.42 -9.35 -4.74
N TYR A 139 5.83 -8.71 -3.66
CA TYR A 139 5.87 -9.34 -2.32
C TYR A 139 4.91 -8.73 -1.30
N GLY A 140 4.14 -7.70 -1.65
CA GLY A 140 3.24 -7.03 -0.72
C GLY A 140 4.01 -6.23 0.34
N LEU A 141 3.55 -6.26 1.60
CA LEU A 141 4.25 -5.60 2.70
C LEU A 141 5.58 -6.31 3.01
N VAL A 142 6.69 -5.61 2.79
CA VAL A 142 8.03 -6.19 2.96
C VAL A 142 8.79 -5.64 4.15
N GLN A 143 8.45 -4.45 4.63
CA GLN A 143 9.06 -3.87 5.83
C GLN A 143 8.13 -2.82 6.42
N TYR A 144 8.12 -2.69 7.74
CA TYR A 144 7.57 -1.52 8.43
C TYR A 144 8.38 -1.19 9.68
N THR A 145 8.27 0.06 10.11
CA THR A 145 8.96 0.59 11.29
C THR A 145 7.94 1.12 12.27
N LEU A 146 8.10 0.78 13.54
CA LEU A 146 7.30 1.27 14.65
C LEU A 146 7.89 2.57 15.23
N LYS A 147 7.08 3.30 16.00
CA LYS A 147 7.43 4.60 16.58
C LYS A 147 8.63 4.53 17.54
N ASP A 148 8.82 3.39 18.21
CA ASP A 148 9.99 3.11 19.05
C ASP A 148 11.28 2.78 18.26
N GLY A 149 11.19 2.68 16.94
CA GLY A 149 12.32 2.36 16.05
C GLY A 149 12.45 0.87 15.72
N THR A 150 11.61 0.00 16.29
CA THR A 150 11.60 -1.43 15.94
C THR A 150 11.25 -1.62 14.48
N VAL A 151 12.06 -2.38 13.74
CA VAL A 151 11.83 -2.63 12.31
C VAL A 151 11.49 -4.10 12.10
N PHE A 152 10.36 -4.35 11.46
CA PHE A 152 9.95 -5.67 11.01
C PHE A 152 10.22 -5.80 9.53
N SER A 153 10.96 -6.84 9.15
CA SER A 153 11.32 -7.11 7.77
C SER A 153 10.83 -8.47 7.34
N ARG A 154 10.49 -8.60 6.05
CA ARG A 154 10.02 -9.85 5.48
C ARG A 154 10.99 -11.00 5.72
N ALA A 155 10.47 -12.10 6.24
CA ALA A 155 11.18 -13.38 6.23
C ALA A 155 11.09 -13.98 4.82
N LEU A 156 11.91 -13.48 3.89
CA LEU A 156 12.02 -14.04 2.55
C LEU A 156 12.91 -15.29 2.60
N GLU A 157 12.34 -16.44 2.28
CA GLU A 157 13.12 -17.65 2.03
C GLU A 157 13.91 -17.48 0.72
N LYS A 158 15.14 -18.00 0.68
CA LYS A 158 16.04 -17.94 -0.48
C LYS A 158 15.74 -19.03 -1.49
#